data_AF-A0A9W7L481-F1
#
_entry.id   AF-A0A9W7L481-F1
#
_cell.length_a   1.000
_cell.length_b   1.000
_cell.length_c   1.000
_cell.angle_alpha   90.00
_cell.angle_beta   90.00
_cell.angle_gamma   90.00
#
_symmetry.space_group_name_H-M   'P 1'
#
loop_
_entity.id
_entity.type
_entity.pdbx_description
1 polymer ?
#
loop_
_entity_poly.entity_id
_entity_poly.type
_entity_poly.pdbx_seq_one_letter_code
_entity_poly.pdbx_strand_id
1 'polypeptide(L)'
;MSVEKAKKLGVPVLATIEGVGSAGVPPQLMGIGPALAIPKAIANSGVNPNSIALYELNEAFASQALYCIKELGLDMDKVNVNGGAIALGHPLGATGARLVVTLVSELGRRGGGNGVVSMCVGTGMGMAMVLRMKGLFLASLLTAATHALVPTAEYNYEQYLNDFNKEACPRAEKLFSQRLSEALEFNSNPQRSYTKGINEFSDQVAPPLGRKTSGEVASQKNLASSFKRSIEIEELPTSVDWRTAGVVTPVKNQGQCGSCWAFATTATVESHIALETGLLFSLSPQQLVACAPNTDHCGGVGGCMGSIPELAYDYLIGAGGYAEEWSFPYISYNGATNGTCPATEDLQVKAGISGYIKLEENNAADVMAALATVGPLAVNVDASNWHNYESGVYDGCSYEEMDIDHVVVLVGYGVDEETKTPYWLIRNSWSPTFGEAGYIRLLREAPEDTKCGVDTSPQDGTGCDGAATQYPCGQCGVVFDVSYPTGAFLA
;
A
#
# COMPACT_ATOMS: atom_id res chain seq x y z
N MET A 1 10.16 -8.81 22.83
CA MET A 1 8.96 -9.64 23.09
C MET A 1 9.42 -11.09 23.26
N SER A 2 8.88 -11.84 24.23
CA SER A 2 9.24 -13.26 24.40
C SER A 2 8.55 -14.15 23.35
N VAL A 3 9.07 -15.35 23.11
CA VAL A 3 8.45 -16.32 22.19
C VAL A 3 7.06 -16.72 22.68
N GLU A 4 6.87 -16.84 24.00
CA GLU A 4 5.57 -17.14 24.61
C GLU A 4 4.58 -16.00 24.37
N LYS A 5 5.02 -14.74 24.48
CA LYS A 5 4.17 -13.59 24.19
C LYS A 5 3.86 -13.49 22.70
N ALA A 6 4.82 -13.75 21.82
CA ALA A 6 4.61 -13.82 20.37
C ALA A 6 3.57 -14.91 20.01
N LYS A 7 3.70 -16.10 20.61
CA LYS A 7 2.72 -17.19 20.48
C LYS A 7 1.33 -16.80 21.00
N LYS A 8 1.25 -16.15 22.17
CA LYS A 8 -0.02 -15.66 22.74
C LYS A 8 -0.70 -14.60 21.88
N LEU A 9 0.09 -13.80 21.15
CA LEU A 9 -0.39 -12.75 20.26
C LEU A 9 -0.61 -13.23 18.81
N GLY A 10 -0.34 -14.50 18.50
CA GLY A 10 -0.49 -15.04 17.14
C GLY A 10 0.46 -14.44 16.09
N VAL A 11 1.48 -13.68 16.50
CA VAL A 11 2.40 -12.99 15.57
C VAL A 11 3.56 -13.90 15.16
N PRO A 12 3.94 -13.93 13.86
CA PRO A 12 5.04 -14.76 13.39
C PRO A 12 6.37 -14.28 13.98
N VAL A 13 7.19 -15.24 14.43
CA VAL A 13 8.55 -14.95 14.91
C VAL A 13 9.49 -14.95 13.70
N LEU A 14 9.74 -13.77 13.13
CA LEU A 14 10.62 -13.61 11.97
C LEU A 14 12.09 -13.91 12.31
N ALA A 15 12.54 -13.47 13.48
CA ALA A 15 13.89 -13.72 13.98
C ALA A 15 13.90 -13.79 15.51
N THR A 16 14.90 -14.48 16.07
CA THR A 16 15.16 -14.56 17.50
C THR A 16 16.41 -13.76 17.86
N ILE A 17 16.37 -13.07 19.00
CA ILE A 17 17.55 -12.45 19.60
C ILE A 17 18.32 -13.55 20.30
N GLU A 18 19.47 -13.94 19.76
CA GLU A 18 20.30 -15.01 20.33
C GLU A 18 21.25 -14.46 21.39
N GLY A 19 21.69 -13.20 21.26
CA GLY A 19 22.56 -12.57 22.24
C GLY A 19 22.66 -11.07 22.05
N VAL A 20 22.96 -10.37 23.13
CA VAL A 20 23.18 -8.92 23.15
C VAL A 20 24.49 -8.63 23.86
N GLY A 21 25.18 -7.57 23.43
CA GLY A 21 26.44 -7.13 24.02
C GLY A 21 26.49 -5.62 24.07
N SER A 22 27.06 -5.08 25.15
CA SER A 22 27.37 -3.66 25.26
C SER A 22 28.80 -3.46 25.76
N ALA A 23 29.42 -2.39 25.29
CA ALA A 23 30.78 -2.02 25.68
C ALA A 23 30.95 -0.51 25.59
N GLY A 24 31.68 0.06 26.54
CA GLY A 24 32.09 1.46 26.52
C GLY A 24 33.55 1.60 26.15
N VAL A 25 33.88 2.69 25.48
CA VAL A 25 35.25 3.18 25.26
C VAL A 25 35.41 4.57 25.88
N PRO A 26 36.65 5.01 26.17
CA PRO A 26 36.91 6.39 26.57
C PRO A 26 36.30 7.39 25.58
N PRO A 27 35.83 8.57 26.04
CA PRO A 27 35.20 9.57 25.17
C PRO A 27 36.03 9.99 23.95
N GLN A 28 37.36 9.95 24.05
CA GLN A 28 38.28 10.28 22.97
C GLN A 28 38.24 9.28 21.80
N LEU A 29 37.72 8.09 22.04
CA LEU A 29 37.59 7.00 21.07
C LEU A 29 36.13 6.79 20.65
N MET A 30 35.27 7.78 20.87
CA MET A 30 33.83 7.67 20.62
C MET A 30 33.52 7.13 19.21
N GLY A 31 32.65 6.11 19.19
CA GLY A 31 32.13 5.46 17.99
C GLY A 31 32.93 4.27 17.48
N ILE A 32 33.93 3.78 18.21
CA ILE A 32 34.47 2.41 17.99
C ILE A 32 33.85 1.38 18.94
N GLY A 33 32.88 1.78 19.77
CA GLY A 33 32.21 0.92 20.74
C GLY A 33 31.69 -0.40 20.15
N PRO A 34 31.15 -0.42 18.92
CA PRO A 34 30.75 -1.67 18.24
C PRO A 34 31.86 -2.71 18.07
N ALA A 35 33.11 -2.30 17.87
CA ALA A 35 34.25 -3.22 17.79
C ALA A 35 34.42 -4.04 19.08
N LEU A 36 33.96 -3.53 20.23
CA LEU A 36 33.99 -4.25 21.51
C LEU A 36 32.64 -4.90 21.86
N ALA A 37 31.53 -4.33 21.38
CA ALA A 37 30.19 -4.85 21.66
C ALA A 37 29.85 -6.10 20.84
N ILE A 38 30.28 -6.16 19.57
CA ILE A 38 30.00 -7.28 18.66
C ILE A 38 30.59 -8.60 19.20
N PRO A 39 31.88 -8.69 19.58
CA PRO A 39 32.44 -9.92 20.14
C PRO A 39 31.68 -10.41 21.38
N LYS A 40 31.24 -9.49 22.25
CA LYS A 40 30.45 -9.83 23.43
C LYS A 40 29.07 -10.36 23.06
N ALA A 41 28.39 -9.76 22.09
CA ALA A 41 27.08 -10.22 21.64
C ALA A 41 27.16 -11.64 21.05
N ILE A 42 28.19 -11.92 20.25
CA ILE A 42 28.46 -13.26 19.67
C ILE A 42 28.82 -14.27 20.76
N ALA A 43 29.66 -13.89 21.73
CA ALA A 43 29.98 -14.76 22.86
C ALA A 43 28.73 -15.10 23.69
N ASN A 44 27.89 -14.09 23.97
CA ASN A 44 26.64 -14.26 24.72
C ASN A 44 25.60 -15.09 23.97
N SER A 45 25.66 -15.14 22.65
CA SER A 45 24.72 -15.91 21.82
C SER A 45 25.09 -17.38 21.65
N GLY A 46 26.33 -17.76 21.95
CA GLY A 46 26.85 -19.10 21.68
C GLY A 46 26.93 -19.45 20.19
N VAL A 47 26.78 -18.46 19.29
CA VAL A 47 26.85 -18.66 17.84
C VAL A 47 28.31 -18.73 17.40
N ASN A 48 28.62 -19.64 16.48
CA ASN A 48 29.94 -19.69 15.85
C ASN A 48 30.17 -18.39 15.06
N PRO A 49 31.21 -17.57 15.36
CA PRO A 49 31.49 -16.32 14.65
C PRO A 49 31.62 -16.50 13.13
N ASN A 50 32.18 -17.64 12.69
CA ASN A 50 32.35 -17.93 11.27
C ASN A 50 31.04 -18.26 10.54
N SER A 51 29.95 -18.47 11.28
CA SER A 51 28.61 -18.74 10.74
C SER A 51 27.74 -17.48 10.61
N ILE A 52 28.27 -16.30 10.94
CA ILE A 52 27.55 -15.05 10.70
C ILE A 52 27.52 -14.78 9.20
N ALA A 53 26.31 -14.67 8.67
CA ALA A 53 26.06 -14.43 7.26
C ALA A 53 26.21 -12.95 6.91
N LEU A 54 25.75 -12.04 7.78
CA LEU A 54 25.68 -10.61 7.51
C LEU A 54 25.93 -9.77 8.76
N TYR A 55 26.50 -8.58 8.54
CA TYR A 55 26.72 -7.55 9.54
C TYR A 55 26.09 -6.23 9.11
N GLU A 56 25.19 -5.67 9.93
CA GLU A 56 24.63 -4.32 9.76
C GLU A 56 25.28 -3.40 10.81
N LEU A 57 26.30 -2.67 10.40
CA LEU A 57 27.04 -1.73 11.23
C LEU A 57 26.39 -0.36 11.15
N ASN A 58 25.80 0.10 12.26
CA ASN A 58 25.43 1.50 12.41
C ASN A 58 26.62 2.30 12.93
N GLU A 59 26.98 3.37 12.21
CA GLU A 59 27.90 4.36 12.74
C GLU A 59 27.49 5.76 12.30
N ALA A 60 27.86 6.76 13.11
CA ALA A 60 27.61 8.16 12.77
C ALA A 60 28.48 8.62 11.59
N PHE A 61 29.63 7.96 11.37
CA PHE A 61 30.59 8.29 10.32
C PHE A 61 31.14 7.03 9.65
N ALA A 62 31.41 7.11 8.34
CA ALA A 62 31.97 5.98 7.58
C ALA A 62 33.32 5.49 8.12
N SER A 63 34.13 6.39 8.67
CA SER A 63 35.43 6.06 9.29
C SER A 63 35.31 5.10 10.48
N GLN A 64 34.23 5.21 11.26
CA GLN A 64 33.96 4.31 12.38
C GLN A 64 33.57 2.91 11.89
N ALA A 65 32.74 2.83 10.85
CA ALA A 65 32.34 1.54 10.28
C ALA A 65 33.55 0.81 9.70
N LEU A 66 34.40 1.53 8.95
CA LEU A 66 35.66 1.01 8.42
C LEU A 66 36.63 0.56 9.52
N TYR A 67 36.70 1.29 10.65
CA TYR A 67 37.48 0.87 11.80
C TYR A 67 36.97 -0.47 12.36
N CYS A 68 35.67 -0.57 12.62
CA CYS A 68 35.05 -1.80 13.15
C CYS A 68 35.26 -3.00 12.23
N ILE A 69 35.12 -2.80 10.91
CA ILE A 69 35.38 -3.85 9.90
C ILE A 69 36.83 -4.34 9.98
N LYS A 70 37.78 -3.40 10.00
CA LYS A 70 39.21 -3.73 10.06
C LYS A 70 39.59 -4.43 11.36
N GLU A 71 39.13 -3.91 12.49
CA GLU A 71 39.47 -4.42 13.82
C GLU A 71 38.91 -5.82 14.06
N LEU A 72 37.69 -6.07 13.58
CA LEU A 72 37.03 -7.37 13.71
C LEU A 72 37.38 -8.36 12.59
N GLY A 73 38.14 -7.92 11.58
CA GLY A 73 38.47 -8.73 10.41
C GLY A 73 37.23 -9.16 9.62
N LEU A 74 36.22 -8.29 9.51
CA LEU A 74 34.98 -8.61 8.80
C LEU A 74 35.18 -8.60 7.29
N ASP A 75 34.50 -9.52 6.62
CA ASP A 75 34.41 -9.56 5.18
C ASP A 75 33.47 -8.43 4.69
N MET A 76 34.01 -7.53 3.86
CA MET A 76 33.25 -6.39 3.32
C MET A 76 32.02 -6.83 2.53
N ASP A 77 32.06 -8.00 1.87
CA ASP A 77 30.94 -8.52 1.08
C ASP A 77 29.75 -8.97 1.96
N LYS A 78 29.94 -9.01 3.29
CA LYS A 78 28.92 -9.34 4.28
C LYS A 78 28.45 -8.14 5.09
N VAL A 79 29.08 -6.98 4.94
CA VAL A 79 28.82 -5.79 5.77
C VAL A 79 27.95 -4.80 5.00
N ASN A 80 26.81 -4.38 5.58
CA ASN A 80 25.93 -3.34 5.04
C ASN A 80 25.57 -3.56 3.56
N VAL A 81 25.29 -4.81 3.16
CA VAL A 81 25.15 -5.24 1.76
C VAL A 81 24.04 -4.53 0.99
N ASN A 82 23.06 -3.95 1.69
CA ASN A 82 21.95 -3.18 1.13
C ASN A 82 22.10 -1.66 1.36
N GLY A 83 23.33 -1.20 1.62
CA GLY A 83 23.64 0.18 2.02
C GLY A 83 23.47 0.39 3.52
N GLY A 84 24.43 1.07 4.16
CA GLY A 84 24.39 1.36 5.60
C GLY A 84 23.42 2.50 5.95
N ALA A 85 23.21 2.72 7.26
CA ALA A 85 22.36 3.80 7.78
C ALA A 85 22.74 5.20 7.24
N ILE A 86 24.03 5.45 7.02
CA ILE A 86 24.56 6.68 6.43
C ILE A 86 24.08 6.87 4.97
N ALA A 87 24.02 5.80 4.19
CA ALA A 87 23.73 5.87 2.76
C ALA A 87 22.24 6.07 2.46
N LEU A 88 21.36 5.47 3.27
CA LEU A 88 19.90 5.53 3.03
C LEU A 88 19.19 6.65 3.80
N GLY A 89 19.80 7.20 4.86
CA GLY A 89 19.15 8.18 5.74
C GLY A 89 18.01 7.55 6.58
N HIS A 90 17.62 8.24 7.65
CA HIS A 90 16.46 7.90 8.50
C HIS A 90 16.19 9.02 9.53
N PRO A 91 14.98 9.11 10.13
CA PRO A 91 14.73 9.97 11.28
C PRO A 91 15.66 9.66 12.47
N LEU A 92 15.93 10.67 13.30
CA LEU A 92 16.69 10.49 14.54
C LEU A 92 15.97 9.47 15.45
N GLY A 93 16.72 8.50 15.97
CA GLY A 93 16.18 7.45 16.85
C GLY A 93 15.59 6.23 16.14
N ALA A 94 15.42 6.25 14.82
CA ALA A 94 14.88 5.12 14.04
C ALA A 94 15.96 4.11 13.58
N THR A 95 17.24 4.41 13.78
CA THR A 95 18.35 3.65 13.18
C THR A 95 18.38 2.18 13.57
N GLY A 96 18.17 1.87 14.86
CA GLY A 96 18.17 0.50 15.34
C GLY A 96 17.06 -0.34 14.71
N ALA A 97 15.85 0.22 14.63
CA ALA A 97 14.72 -0.44 13.98
C ALA A 97 14.99 -0.69 12.50
N ARG A 98 15.50 0.33 11.78
CA ARG A 98 15.87 0.21 10.37
C ARG A 98 16.85 -0.94 10.13
N LEU A 99 17.94 -0.99 10.89
CA LEU A 99 18.99 -1.99 10.68
C LEU A 99 18.54 -3.41 11.03
N VAL A 100 17.69 -3.55 12.05
CA VAL A 100 17.09 -4.85 12.38
C VAL A 100 16.20 -5.31 11.23
N VAL A 101 15.37 -4.42 10.66
CA VAL A 101 14.49 -4.75 9.54
C VAL A 101 15.31 -5.14 8.30
N THR A 102 16.31 -4.34 7.91
CA THR A 102 17.13 -4.65 6.73
C THR A 102 17.90 -5.95 6.88
N LEU A 103 18.48 -6.20 8.06
CA LEU A 103 19.20 -7.44 8.37
C LEU A 103 18.29 -8.66 8.26
N VAL A 104 17.13 -8.64 8.91
CA VAL A 104 16.19 -9.77 8.93
C VAL A 104 15.64 -10.02 7.52
N SER A 105 15.26 -8.99 6.78
CA SER A 105 14.80 -9.15 5.40
C SER A 105 15.87 -9.78 4.51
N GLU A 106 17.12 -9.34 4.61
CA GLU A 106 18.21 -9.87 3.77
C GLU A 106 18.62 -11.29 4.15
N LEU A 107 18.67 -11.62 5.45
CA LEU A 107 18.84 -13.00 5.90
C LEU A 107 17.72 -13.88 5.33
N GLY A 108 16.49 -13.38 5.31
CA GLY A 108 15.34 -14.09 4.72
C GLY A 108 15.54 -14.40 3.25
N ARG A 109 15.96 -13.41 2.45
CA ARG A 109 16.28 -13.60 1.02
C ARG A 109 17.38 -14.64 0.80
N ARG A 110 18.33 -14.76 1.73
CA ARG A 110 19.44 -15.71 1.67
C ARG A 110 19.13 -17.08 2.27
N GLY A 111 17.87 -17.37 2.60
CA GLY A 111 17.47 -18.66 3.16
C GLY A 111 17.78 -18.80 4.65
N GLY A 112 17.82 -17.69 5.39
CA GLY A 112 18.04 -17.62 6.84
C GLY A 112 19.51 -17.56 7.25
N GLY A 113 19.75 -17.78 8.55
CA GLY A 113 21.07 -17.75 9.16
C GLY A 113 21.17 -16.78 10.33
N ASN A 114 22.41 -16.55 10.78
CA ASN A 114 22.70 -15.61 11.86
C ASN A 114 23.23 -14.29 11.27
N GLY A 115 22.74 -13.16 11.77
CA GLY A 115 23.24 -11.84 11.45
C GLY A 115 23.55 -11.04 12.69
N VAL A 116 24.36 -10.01 12.55
CA VAL A 116 24.72 -9.10 13.64
C VAL A 116 24.33 -7.69 13.26
N VAL A 117 23.66 -6.99 14.18
CA VAL A 117 23.45 -5.54 14.10
C VAL A 117 24.24 -4.85 15.22
N SER A 118 24.86 -3.72 14.92
CA SER A 118 25.49 -2.88 15.95
C SER A 118 24.99 -1.45 15.91
N MET A 119 25.07 -0.77 17.05
CA MET A 119 24.70 0.63 17.21
C MET A 119 25.61 1.41 18.15
N CYS A 120 25.94 2.64 17.74
CA CYS A 120 26.51 3.65 18.62
C CYS A 120 25.38 4.20 19.52
N VAL A 121 25.60 4.16 20.83
CA VAL A 121 24.66 4.63 21.86
C VAL A 121 24.98 6.07 22.31
N GLY A 122 26.09 6.64 21.83
CA GLY A 122 26.60 7.95 22.23
C GLY A 122 27.63 7.88 23.36
N THR A 123 28.36 8.97 23.58
CA THR A 123 29.35 9.19 24.67
C THR A 123 30.43 8.09 24.85
N GLY A 124 30.66 7.26 23.83
CA GLY A 124 31.62 6.16 23.84
C GLY A 124 31.00 4.76 24.04
N MET A 125 29.67 4.65 24.15
CA MET A 125 28.99 3.37 24.29
C MET A 125 28.62 2.76 22.93
N GLY A 126 28.88 1.47 22.77
CA GLY A 126 28.39 0.65 21.68
C GLY A 126 27.52 -0.50 22.19
N MET A 127 26.55 -0.90 21.37
CA MET A 127 25.71 -2.07 21.59
C MET A 127 25.66 -2.91 20.32
N ALA A 128 25.54 -4.22 20.47
CA ALA A 128 25.34 -5.16 19.38
C ALA A 128 24.34 -6.25 19.76
N MET A 129 23.71 -6.81 18.74
CA MET A 129 22.72 -7.86 18.87
C MET A 129 22.94 -8.91 17.78
N VAL A 130 22.91 -10.18 18.17
CA VAL A 130 22.90 -11.34 17.27
C VAL A 130 21.46 -11.75 17.05
N LEU A 131 21.04 -11.76 15.79
CA LEU A 131 19.73 -12.20 15.35
C LEU A 131 19.87 -13.51 14.59
N ARG A 132 18.98 -14.47 14.85
CA ARG A 132 18.84 -15.68 14.05
C ARG A 132 17.52 -15.68 13.33
N MET A 133 17.59 -15.83 12.01
CA MET A 133 16.44 -16.13 11.17
C MET A 133 16.49 -17.59 10.76
N LYS A 134 15.39 -18.33 10.98
CA LYS A 134 15.26 -19.68 10.43
C LYS A 134 14.89 -19.55 8.96
N GLY A 135 15.63 -20.22 8.09
CA GLY A 135 15.43 -20.14 6.64
C GLY A 135 14.00 -20.44 6.23
N LEU A 136 13.47 -19.65 5.30
CA LEU A 136 12.23 -20.01 4.62
C LEU A 136 12.52 -21.17 3.66
N PHE A 137 11.81 -22.29 3.84
CA PHE A 137 11.46 -23.12 2.70
C PHE A 137 10.77 -22.20 1.67
N LEU A 138 11.25 -22.21 0.43
CA LEU A 138 10.61 -21.57 -0.74
C LEU A 138 9.22 -22.17 -1.08
N ALA A 139 8.56 -22.79 -0.11
CA ALA A 139 7.27 -23.45 -0.21
C ALA A 139 6.39 -23.10 0.99
N SER A 140 6.27 -21.81 1.34
CA SER A 140 5.21 -21.32 2.25
C SER A 140 5.19 -19.80 2.40
N LEU A 141 5.30 -19.04 1.30
CA LEU A 141 4.64 -17.71 1.25
C LEU A 141 3.11 -17.86 1.06
N LEU A 142 2.62 -19.11 0.94
CA LEU A 142 1.20 -19.50 0.91
C LEU A 142 0.65 -19.98 2.26
N THR A 143 1.47 -20.09 3.31
CA THR A 143 0.89 -19.94 4.65
C THR A 143 1.00 -18.47 4.98
N ALA A 144 -0.05 -17.72 4.64
CA ALA A 144 -0.49 -16.65 5.50
C ALA A 144 -0.19 -17.08 6.94
N ALA A 145 0.30 -16.16 7.77
CA ALA A 145 -0.06 -16.30 9.17
C ALA A 145 -1.60 -16.36 9.17
N THR A 146 -2.15 -17.57 9.11
CA THR A 146 -3.14 -17.93 10.07
C THR A 146 -2.47 -17.51 11.38
N HIS A 147 -2.76 -16.28 11.80
CA HIS A 147 -3.26 -16.12 13.14
C HIS A 147 -3.95 -17.45 13.48
N ALA A 148 -3.89 -17.94 14.71
CA ALA A 148 -5.16 -18.45 15.16
C ALA A 148 -6.09 -17.22 15.04
N LEU A 149 -6.63 -16.99 13.83
CA LEU A 149 -7.86 -16.28 13.58
C LEU A 149 -8.68 -17.06 14.57
N VAL A 150 -8.94 -16.45 15.71
CA VAL A 150 -10.12 -16.77 16.46
C VAL A 150 -11.15 -16.89 15.35
N PRO A 151 -11.62 -18.11 15.02
CA PRO A 151 -12.45 -18.30 13.85
C PRO A 151 -13.50 -17.21 13.90
N THR A 152 -13.90 -16.60 12.78
CA THR A 152 -14.84 -15.47 12.84
C THR A 152 -16.01 -15.76 13.79
N ALA A 153 -16.41 -17.03 13.93
CA ALA A 153 -17.44 -17.53 14.84
C ALA A 153 -17.17 -17.31 16.35
N GLU A 154 -15.91 -17.21 16.77
CA GLU A 154 -15.45 -16.99 18.14
C GLU A 154 -14.97 -15.54 18.38
N TYR A 155 -14.92 -14.71 17.33
CA TYR A 155 -14.44 -13.33 17.40
C TYR A 155 -15.43 -12.44 18.16
N ASN A 156 -14.95 -11.55 19.03
CA ASN A 156 -15.80 -10.71 19.86
C ASN A 156 -15.32 -9.27 19.90
N TYR A 157 -16.16 -8.37 20.42
CA TYR A 157 -15.89 -6.94 20.39
C TYR A 157 -14.69 -6.53 21.25
N GLU A 158 -14.42 -7.21 22.37
CA GLU A 158 -13.23 -6.93 23.18
C GLU A 158 -11.94 -7.27 22.42
N GLN A 159 -11.91 -8.40 21.73
CA GLN A 159 -10.81 -8.80 20.86
C GLN A 159 -10.62 -7.79 19.71
N TYR A 160 -11.72 -7.38 19.08
CA TYR A 160 -11.74 -6.36 18.04
C TYR A 160 -11.10 -5.04 18.49
N LEU A 161 -11.50 -4.53 19.67
CA LEU A 161 -10.94 -3.30 20.22
C LEU A 161 -9.42 -3.42 20.46
N ASN A 162 -8.97 -4.58 20.93
CA ASN A 162 -7.55 -4.84 21.16
C ASN A 162 -6.75 -4.94 19.86
N ASP A 163 -7.27 -5.63 18.85
CA ASP A 163 -6.57 -5.88 17.58
C ASP A 163 -6.40 -4.59 16.77
N PHE A 164 -7.39 -3.69 16.81
CA PHE A 164 -7.36 -2.42 16.08
C PHE A 164 -7.05 -1.19 16.95
N ASN A 165 -6.68 -1.40 18.23
CA ASN A 165 -6.35 -0.35 19.19
C ASN A 165 -7.45 0.74 19.27
N LYS A 166 -8.70 0.31 19.51
CA LYS A 166 -9.90 1.15 19.54
C LYS A 166 -10.45 1.31 20.94
N GLU A 167 -11.20 2.39 21.13
CA GLU A 167 -11.96 2.65 22.35
C GLU A 167 -13.39 2.12 22.23
N ALA A 168 -13.92 1.59 23.34
CA ALA A 168 -15.27 1.04 23.37
C ALA A 168 -16.34 2.14 23.13
N CYS A 169 -17.15 1.94 22.09
CA CYS A 169 -18.31 2.79 21.80
C CYS A 169 -19.58 1.92 21.60
N PRO A 170 -20.71 2.19 22.29
CA PRO A 170 -21.92 1.35 22.17
C PRO A 170 -22.55 1.31 20.78
N ARG A 171 -22.45 2.41 20.00
CA ARG A 171 -22.95 2.44 18.62
C ARG A 171 -22.08 1.60 17.69
N ALA A 172 -20.77 1.68 17.88
CA ALA A 172 -19.76 0.91 17.15
C ALA A 172 -19.90 -0.60 17.44
N GLU A 173 -20.16 -0.98 18.70
CA GLU A 173 -20.40 -2.37 19.11
C GLU A 173 -21.61 -3.01 18.41
N LYS A 174 -22.71 -2.24 18.28
CA LYS A 174 -23.90 -2.72 17.58
C LYS A 174 -23.62 -2.99 16.10
N LEU A 175 -22.93 -2.07 15.43
CA LEU A 175 -22.58 -2.22 14.01
C LEU A 175 -21.58 -3.37 13.80
N PHE A 176 -20.58 -3.47 14.66
CA PHE A 176 -19.65 -4.61 14.70
C PHE A 176 -20.38 -5.95 14.81
N SER A 177 -21.30 -6.06 15.79
CA SER A 177 -22.03 -7.30 16.04
C SER A 177 -22.91 -7.69 14.85
N GLN A 178 -23.53 -6.71 14.20
CA GLN A 178 -24.30 -6.93 12.98
C GLN A 178 -23.41 -7.49 11.86
N ARG A 179 -22.30 -6.82 11.54
CA ARG A 179 -21.40 -7.23 10.46
C ARG A 179 -20.72 -8.57 10.71
N LEU A 180 -20.41 -8.86 11.98
CA LEU A 180 -19.93 -10.18 12.38
C LEU A 180 -20.96 -11.26 12.07
N SER A 181 -22.22 -11.05 12.46
CA SER A 181 -23.30 -12.00 12.14
C SER A 181 -23.48 -12.18 10.63
N GLU A 182 -23.46 -11.09 9.86
CA GLU A 182 -23.56 -11.12 8.40
C GLU A 182 -22.39 -11.90 7.76
N ALA A 183 -21.17 -11.71 8.25
CA ALA A 183 -20.00 -12.44 7.77
C ALA A 183 -20.13 -13.95 8.05
N LEU A 184 -20.60 -14.32 9.24
CA LEU A 184 -20.80 -15.73 9.62
C LEU A 184 -21.88 -16.40 8.78
N GLU A 185 -23.02 -15.75 8.60
CA GLU A 185 -24.10 -16.25 7.77
C GLU A 185 -23.63 -16.39 6.32
N PHE A 186 -22.95 -15.37 5.78
CA PHE A 186 -22.44 -15.38 4.42
C PHE A 186 -21.45 -16.54 4.18
N ASN A 187 -20.49 -16.72 5.10
CA ASN A 187 -19.44 -17.74 5.01
C ASN A 187 -19.94 -19.16 5.31
N SER A 188 -21.16 -19.33 5.83
CA SER A 188 -21.73 -20.66 6.11
C SER A 188 -22.00 -21.47 4.84
N ASN A 189 -22.10 -20.81 3.68
CA ASN A 189 -22.24 -21.48 2.39
C ASN A 189 -20.87 -21.70 1.75
N PRO A 190 -20.39 -22.95 1.61
CA PRO A 190 -19.08 -23.24 1.02
C PRO A 190 -19.03 -23.00 -0.50
N GLN A 191 -20.14 -22.68 -1.15
CA GLN A 191 -20.21 -22.37 -2.58
C GLN A 191 -20.01 -20.88 -2.90
N ARG A 192 -19.71 -20.05 -1.89
CA ARG A 192 -19.37 -18.64 -2.12
C ARG A 192 -18.01 -18.54 -2.83
N SER A 193 -17.94 -17.64 -3.80
CA SER A 193 -16.72 -17.30 -4.55
C SER A 193 -15.73 -16.45 -3.74
N TYR A 194 -16.21 -15.81 -2.67
CA TYR A 194 -15.42 -15.02 -1.73
C TYR A 194 -15.88 -15.22 -0.29
N THR A 195 -15.11 -14.66 0.65
CA THR A 195 -15.42 -14.68 2.09
C THR A 195 -15.48 -13.27 2.64
N LYS A 196 -16.29 -13.12 3.70
CA LYS A 196 -16.38 -11.89 4.49
C LYS A 196 -15.62 -12.03 5.80
N GLY A 197 -14.99 -10.96 6.27
CA GLY A 197 -14.16 -10.93 7.46
C GLY A 197 -14.37 -9.69 8.30
N ILE A 198 -13.70 -9.68 9.44
CA ILE A 198 -13.64 -8.54 10.35
C ILE A 198 -12.33 -7.81 10.12
N ASN A 199 -12.42 -6.50 9.95
CA ASN A 199 -11.29 -5.61 9.72
C ASN A 199 -11.52 -4.27 10.45
N GLU A 200 -10.58 -3.34 10.33
CA GLU A 200 -10.63 -2.05 11.01
C GLU A 200 -11.86 -1.18 10.65
N PHE A 201 -12.64 -1.56 9.65
CA PHE A 201 -13.87 -0.84 9.26
C PHE A 201 -15.13 -1.46 9.85
N SER A 202 -15.06 -2.61 10.53
CA SER A 202 -16.23 -3.38 10.95
C SER A 202 -17.15 -2.67 11.95
N ASP A 203 -16.72 -1.57 12.55
CA ASP A 203 -17.53 -0.70 13.43
C ASP A 203 -17.75 0.71 12.88
N GLN A 204 -17.35 0.97 11.63
CA GLN A 204 -17.44 2.26 10.97
C GLN A 204 -18.50 2.26 9.87
N VAL A 205 -19.26 3.34 9.78
CA VAL A 205 -20.05 3.66 8.59
C VAL A 205 -19.09 4.30 7.59
N ALA A 206 -19.24 4.02 6.29
CA ALA A 206 -18.47 4.70 5.26
C ALA A 206 -18.58 6.23 5.45
N PRO A 207 -17.48 6.98 5.29
CA PRO A 207 -17.54 8.43 5.37
C PRO A 207 -18.51 8.95 4.29
N PRO A 208 -19.41 9.89 4.61
CA PRO A 208 -20.33 10.44 3.62
C PRO A 208 -19.55 11.19 2.54
N LEU A 209 -19.81 10.89 1.27
CA LEU A 209 -19.42 11.75 0.16
C LEU A 209 -20.15 13.09 0.29
N GLY A 210 -19.43 14.18 0.03
CA GLY A 210 -19.83 15.51 0.46
C GLY A 210 -20.98 16.13 -0.31
N ARG A 211 -21.90 16.81 0.40
CA ARG A 211 -22.97 17.63 -0.21
C ARG A 211 -22.53 19.09 -0.47
N LYS A 212 -22.98 19.57 -1.63
CA LYS A 212 -22.95 20.92 -2.24
C LYS A 212 -22.61 22.12 -1.35
N THR A 213 -21.66 22.93 -1.83
CA THR A 213 -21.64 24.39 -1.65
C THR A 213 -21.24 25.06 -2.97
N SER A 214 -22.03 26.03 -3.43
CA SER A 214 -21.81 26.77 -4.68
C SER A 214 -20.64 27.77 -4.56
N GLY A 215 -19.66 27.67 -5.45
CA GLY A 215 -18.59 28.64 -5.67
C GLY A 215 -18.29 28.77 -7.17
N GLU A 216 -17.85 29.94 -7.61
CA GLU A 216 -17.78 30.34 -9.02
C GLU A 216 -16.36 30.18 -9.63
N VAL A 217 -16.31 29.59 -10.84
CA VAL A 217 -15.35 29.76 -11.98
C VAL A 217 -13.93 29.15 -11.93
N ALA A 218 -13.65 28.22 -12.85
CA ALA A 218 -12.63 28.28 -13.93
C ALA A 218 -12.73 27.00 -14.80
N SER A 219 -12.82 27.11 -16.14
CA SER A 219 -13.02 25.94 -17.01
C SER A 219 -11.74 25.12 -17.18
N GLN A 220 -11.84 23.81 -16.96
CA GLN A 220 -10.77 22.85 -17.21
C GLN A 220 -10.52 22.68 -18.71
N LYS A 221 -9.28 22.35 -19.07
CA LYS A 221 -8.90 22.00 -20.44
C LYS A 221 -8.88 20.48 -20.53
N ASN A 222 -9.71 19.90 -21.40
CA ASN A 222 -9.62 18.48 -21.73
C ASN A 222 -8.25 18.21 -22.40
N LEU A 223 -7.29 17.68 -21.63
CA LEU A 223 -5.98 17.25 -22.09
C LEU A 223 -5.91 15.74 -22.43
N ALA A 224 -7.02 15.03 -22.26
CA ALA A 224 -7.11 13.60 -22.54
C ALA A 224 -6.81 13.29 -24.00
N SER A 225 -5.92 12.32 -24.23
CA SER A 225 -5.72 11.70 -25.54
C SER A 225 -6.47 10.36 -25.63
N SER A 226 -6.70 9.88 -26.86
CA SER A 226 -7.41 8.61 -27.08
C SER A 226 -6.45 7.43 -27.09
N PHE A 227 -6.84 6.34 -26.44
CA PHE A 227 -6.15 5.07 -26.54
C PHE A 227 -6.39 4.42 -27.90
N LYS A 228 -5.39 3.72 -28.41
CA LYS A 228 -5.53 2.80 -29.54
C LYS A 228 -4.87 1.49 -29.18
N ARG A 229 -5.68 0.45 -29.09
CA ARG A 229 -5.21 -0.92 -28.86
C ARG A 229 -4.21 -1.33 -29.94
N SER A 230 -3.08 -1.89 -29.51
CA SER A 230 -2.00 -2.35 -30.39
C SER A 230 -1.87 -3.87 -30.46
N ILE A 231 -2.54 -4.61 -29.57
CA ILE A 231 -2.47 -6.07 -29.43
C ILE A 231 -3.89 -6.63 -29.26
N GLU A 232 -4.19 -7.74 -29.93
CA GLU A 232 -5.47 -8.45 -29.80
C GLU A 232 -5.56 -9.18 -28.46
N ILE A 233 -6.78 -9.37 -27.95
CA ILE A 233 -7.01 -9.91 -26.60
C ILE A 233 -6.45 -11.33 -26.45
N GLU A 234 -6.54 -12.13 -27.51
CA GLU A 234 -6.08 -13.51 -27.55
C GLU A 234 -4.56 -13.64 -27.46
N GLU A 235 -3.82 -12.57 -27.76
CA GLU A 235 -2.36 -12.51 -27.68
C GLU A 235 -1.86 -11.99 -26.31
N LEU A 236 -2.76 -11.47 -25.48
CA LEU A 236 -2.42 -10.98 -24.15
C LEU A 236 -1.99 -12.13 -23.23
N PRO A 237 -1.08 -11.88 -22.28
CA PRO A 237 -0.72 -12.88 -21.28
C PRO A 237 -1.97 -13.29 -20.47
N THR A 238 -2.03 -14.55 -20.05
CA THR A 238 -3.17 -15.10 -19.29
C THR A 238 -3.30 -14.49 -17.89
N SER A 239 -2.20 -13.94 -17.36
CA SER A 239 -2.18 -13.21 -16.09
C SER A 239 -1.17 -12.06 -16.14
N VAL A 240 -1.50 -11.00 -15.42
CA VAL A 240 -0.67 -9.81 -15.20
C VAL A 240 -0.71 -9.49 -13.71
N ASP A 241 0.44 -9.24 -13.11
CA ASP A 241 0.54 -8.80 -11.71
C ASP A 241 1.70 -7.81 -11.54
N TRP A 242 1.38 -6.52 -11.56
CA TRP A 242 2.36 -5.45 -11.45
C TRP A 242 3.03 -5.38 -10.06
N ARG A 243 2.48 -6.06 -9.04
CA ARG A 243 3.14 -6.15 -7.71
C ARG A 243 4.48 -6.88 -7.80
N THR A 244 4.60 -7.82 -8.74
CA THR A 244 5.82 -8.62 -8.94
C THR A 244 6.89 -7.89 -9.75
N ALA A 245 6.53 -6.79 -10.42
CA ALA A 245 7.44 -6.02 -11.27
C ALA A 245 8.24 -4.96 -10.50
N GLY A 246 8.00 -4.77 -9.19
CA GLY A 246 8.71 -3.78 -8.38
C GLY A 246 8.30 -2.33 -8.66
N VAL A 247 7.14 -2.12 -9.28
CA VAL A 247 6.61 -0.78 -9.64
C VAL A 247 5.43 -0.33 -8.77
N VAL A 248 5.01 -1.15 -7.80
CA VAL A 248 3.88 -0.85 -6.92
C VAL A 248 4.38 -0.56 -5.49
N THR A 249 4.06 0.62 -4.97
CA THR A 249 4.36 1.01 -3.57
C THR A 249 3.53 0.22 -2.56
N PRO A 250 3.92 0.17 -1.27
CA PRO A 250 3.09 -0.42 -0.22
C PRO A 250 1.68 0.18 -0.14
N VAL A 251 0.66 -0.63 0.18
CA VAL A 251 -0.72 -0.16 0.35
C VAL A 251 -0.78 0.93 1.44
N LYS A 252 -1.40 2.05 1.11
CA LYS A 252 -1.59 3.20 2.01
C LYS A 252 -2.99 3.17 2.65
N ASN A 253 -3.29 4.11 3.54
CA ASN A 253 -4.59 4.23 4.19
C ASN A 253 -5.12 5.68 4.10
N GLN A 254 -6.22 5.88 3.39
CA GLN A 254 -6.87 7.19 3.25
C GLN A 254 -7.60 7.65 4.52
N GLY A 255 -7.94 6.72 5.41
CA GLY A 255 -8.72 6.98 6.61
C GLY A 255 -10.16 7.43 6.31
N GLN A 256 -10.63 8.43 7.05
CA GLN A 256 -12.01 8.95 7.01
C GLN A 256 -12.22 10.07 5.98
N CYS A 257 -11.22 10.36 5.16
CA CYS A 257 -11.30 11.34 4.09
C CYS A 257 -11.71 10.66 2.79
N GLY A 258 -12.66 11.23 2.05
CA GLY A 258 -13.05 10.82 0.69
C GLY A 258 -11.99 11.21 -0.34
N SER A 259 -10.75 10.77 -0.13
CA SER A 259 -9.57 11.06 -0.96
C SER A 259 -9.12 9.86 -1.79
N CYS A 260 -9.98 8.86 -1.99
CA CYS A 260 -9.68 7.68 -2.82
C CYS A 260 -9.14 8.06 -4.20
N TRP A 261 -9.73 9.06 -4.85
CA TRP A 261 -9.27 9.66 -6.09
C TRP A 261 -7.80 10.10 -6.04
N ALA A 262 -7.38 10.75 -4.94
CA ALA A 262 -6.01 11.18 -4.76
C ALA A 262 -5.09 9.99 -4.55
N PHE A 263 -5.47 9.01 -3.73
CA PHE A 263 -4.65 7.81 -3.49
C PHE A 263 -4.49 6.94 -4.73
N ALA A 264 -5.56 6.70 -5.49
CA ALA A 264 -5.54 5.94 -6.72
C ALA A 264 -4.71 6.65 -7.80
N THR A 265 -4.88 7.97 -7.97
CA THR A 265 -4.04 8.77 -8.88
C THR A 265 -2.58 8.70 -8.46
N THR A 266 -2.28 8.91 -7.17
CA THR A 266 -0.92 8.84 -6.62
C THR A 266 -0.28 7.50 -6.96
N ALA A 267 -0.92 6.40 -6.61
CA ALA A 267 -0.40 5.04 -6.83
C ALA A 267 -0.24 4.69 -8.32
N THR A 268 -1.12 5.21 -9.18
CA THR A 268 -1.01 5.05 -10.64
C THR A 268 0.19 5.84 -11.16
N VAL A 269 0.35 7.11 -10.78
CA VAL A 269 1.50 7.95 -11.19
C VAL A 269 2.82 7.38 -10.66
N GLU A 270 2.89 6.93 -9.41
CA GLU A 270 4.06 6.25 -8.83
C GLU A 270 4.50 5.06 -9.70
N SER A 271 3.54 4.24 -10.14
CA SER A 271 3.81 3.06 -10.96
C SER A 271 4.34 3.44 -12.35
N HIS A 272 3.74 4.45 -12.99
CA HIS A 272 4.15 4.90 -14.31
C HIS A 272 5.51 5.61 -14.29
N ILE A 273 5.85 6.34 -13.23
CA ILE A 273 7.21 6.87 -13.02
C ILE A 273 8.21 5.72 -12.87
N ALA A 274 7.87 4.69 -12.09
CA ALA A 274 8.76 3.54 -11.91
C ALA A 274 8.96 2.75 -13.22
N LEU A 275 7.92 2.61 -14.05
CA LEU A 275 8.00 1.97 -15.36
C LEU A 275 8.90 2.75 -16.33
N GLU A 276 8.77 4.07 -16.37
CA GLU A 276 9.54 4.92 -17.29
C GLU A 276 10.99 5.14 -16.83
N THR A 277 11.21 5.27 -15.52
CA THR A 277 12.49 5.74 -14.97
C THR A 277 13.29 4.68 -14.23
N GLY A 278 12.66 3.56 -13.87
CA GLY A 278 13.23 2.53 -13.00
C GLY A 278 13.31 2.91 -11.52
N LEU A 279 12.80 4.08 -11.13
CA LEU A 279 12.80 4.56 -9.74
C LEU A 279 11.39 4.60 -9.18
N LEU A 280 11.18 3.91 -8.05
CA LEU A 280 9.92 3.91 -7.32
C LEU A 280 9.95 4.92 -6.19
N PHE A 281 9.14 5.98 -6.29
CA PHE A 281 8.96 6.98 -5.25
C PHE A 281 7.64 6.77 -4.51
N SER A 282 7.58 7.23 -3.26
CA SER A 282 6.31 7.42 -2.55
C SER A 282 5.90 8.87 -2.67
N LEU A 283 4.87 9.15 -3.48
CA LEU A 283 4.36 10.48 -3.77
C LEU A 283 3.24 10.88 -2.82
N SER A 284 2.96 12.18 -2.76
CA SER A 284 2.03 12.79 -1.80
C SER A 284 0.57 12.81 -2.30
N PRO A 285 -0.35 12.00 -1.77
CA PRO A 285 -1.78 12.20 -2.02
C PRO A 285 -2.26 13.53 -1.40
N GLN A 286 -1.57 14.04 -0.38
CA GLN A 286 -1.93 15.32 0.26
C GLN A 286 -1.83 16.50 -0.70
N GLN A 287 -0.85 16.52 -1.60
CA GLN A 287 -0.73 17.58 -2.61
C GLN A 287 -2.01 17.65 -3.44
N LEU A 288 -2.55 16.52 -3.90
CA LEU A 288 -3.80 16.49 -4.65
C LEU A 288 -4.97 16.97 -3.79
N VAL A 289 -5.12 16.41 -2.58
CA VAL A 289 -6.21 16.77 -1.65
C VAL A 289 -6.22 18.27 -1.33
N ALA A 290 -5.05 18.87 -1.16
CA ALA A 290 -4.94 20.29 -0.79
C ALA A 290 -5.07 21.24 -1.99
N CYS A 291 -4.66 20.83 -3.19
CA CYS A 291 -4.40 21.75 -4.30
C CYS A 291 -5.22 21.52 -5.57
N ALA A 292 -5.70 20.30 -5.85
CA ALA A 292 -6.36 20.05 -7.13
C ALA A 292 -7.75 20.69 -7.16
N PRO A 293 -8.07 21.52 -8.17
CA PRO A 293 -9.37 22.16 -8.29
C PRO A 293 -10.44 21.18 -8.77
N ASN A 294 -11.66 21.30 -8.26
CA ASN A 294 -12.83 20.58 -8.73
C ASN A 294 -14.03 21.53 -8.89
N THR A 295 -13.96 22.38 -9.93
CA THR A 295 -14.91 23.47 -10.17
C THR A 295 -16.28 22.98 -10.63
N ASP A 296 -16.33 21.89 -11.38
CA ASP A 296 -17.56 21.31 -11.93
C ASP A 296 -18.13 20.21 -11.03
N HIS A 297 -17.56 20.04 -9.84
CA HIS A 297 -17.95 19.06 -8.83
C HIS A 297 -18.08 17.63 -9.37
N CYS A 298 -17.10 17.21 -10.18
CA CYS A 298 -17.03 15.86 -10.72
C CYS A 298 -16.63 14.89 -9.61
N GLY A 299 -17.47 13.89 -9.33
CA GLY A 299 -17.21 12.88 -8.30
C GLY A 299 -17.12 13.44 -6.88
N GLY A 300 -17.77 14.57 -6.61
CA GLY A 300 -17.72 15.26 -5.33
C GLY A 300 -17.29 16.72 -5.43
N VAL A 301 -16.88 17.35 -4.33
CA VAL A 301 -16.54 18.79 -4.28
C VAL A 301 -15.05 19.10 -4.10
N GLY A 302 -14.18 18.09 -4.24
CA GLY A 302 -12.74 18.19 -4.08
C GLY A 302 -12.25 17.84 -2.67
N GLY A 303 -10.93 17.67 -2.54
CA GLY A 303 -10.28 17.34 -1.27
C GLY A 303 -10.81 16.04 -0.65
N CYS A 304 -11.22 16.10 0.62
CA CYS A 304 -11.83 14.97 1.34
C CYS A 304 -13.28 14.67 0.95
N MET A 305 -13.85 15.42 0.02
CA MET A 305 -15.26 15.28 -0.38
C MET A 305 -15.40 14.76 -1.80
N GLY A 306 -14.41 14.01 -2.30
CA GLY A 306 -14.45 13.34 -3.59
C GLY A 306 -13.98 14.20 -4.77
N SER A 307 -13.40 13.54 -5.77
CA SER A 307 -13.01 14.09 -7.08
C SER A 307 -12.73 12.89 -8.01
N ILE A 308 -12.28 13.13 -9.23
CA ILE A 308 -11.90 12.09 -10.20
C ILE A 308 -10.39 12.17 -10.57
N PRO A 309 -9.77 11.05 -11.03
CA PRO A 309 -8.36 11.02 -11.44
C PRO A 309 -7.98 12.04 -12.51
N GLU A 310 -8.87 12.31 -13.46
CA GLU A 310 -8.63 13.22 -14.59
C GLU A 310 -8.28 14.63 -14.11
N LEU A 311 -8.97 15.11 -13.07
CA LEU A 311 -8.71 16.43 -12.50
C LEU A 311 -7.38 16.47 -11.74
N ALA A 312 -7.01 15.34 -11.13
CA ALA A 312 -5.70 15.20 -10.51
C ALA A 312 -4.59 15.24 -11.56
N TYR A 313 -4.76 14.57 -12.69
CA TYR A 313 -3.79 14.62 -13.79
C TYR A 313 -3.66 16.02 -14.37
N ASP A 314 -4.78 16.70 -14.66
CA ASP A 314 -4.78 18.08 -15.14
C ASP A 314 -4.05 19.02 -14.17
N TYR A 315 -4.30 18.87 -12.86
CA TYR A 315 -3.59 19.63 -11.84
C TYR A 315 -2.09 19.35 -11.86
N LEU A 316 -1.65 18.09 -11.89
CA LEU A 316 -0.22 17.74 -11.89
C LEU A 316 0.52 18.28 -13.11
N ILE A 317 -0.12 18.22 -14.28
CA ILE A 317 0.41 18.80 -15.52
C ILE A 317 0.56 20.32 -15.37
N GLY A 318 -0.47 21.00 -14.86
CA GLY A 318 -0.48 22.45 -14.67
C GLY A 318 0.48 22.94 -13.58
N ALA A 319 0.64 22.17 -12.50
CA ALA A 319 1.55 22.45 -11.39
C ALA A 319 3.01 22.18 -11.75
N GLY A 320 3.27 21.46 -12.84
CA GLY A 320 4.62 21.11 -13.29
C GLY A 320 5.25 19.95 -12.54
N GLY A 321 4.47 19.20 -11.74
CA GLY A 321 4.92 17.96 -11.12
C GLY A 321 4.33 17.66 -9.74
N TYR A 322 4.99 16.73 -9.07
CA TYR A 322 4.50 15.97 -7.94
C TYR A 322 5.57 15.83 -6.86
N ALA A 323 5.22 16.20 -5.62
CA ALA A 323 6.05 16.10 -4.44
C ALA A 323 6.02 14.69 -3.81
N GLU A 324 7.08 14.37 -3.07
CA GLU A 324 7.17 13.12 -2.31
C GLU A 324 6.38 13.19 -0.99
N GLU A 325 5.87 12.05 -0.54
CA GLU A 325 5.10 11.89 0.69
C GLU A 325 5.82 12.49 1.91
N TRP A 326 7.13 12.30 2.05
CA TRP A 326 7.86 12.81 3.21
C TRP A 326 7.98 14.34 3.22
N SER A 327 7.91 14.98 2.05
CA SER A 327 8.03 16.43 1.89
C SER A 327 6.67 17.13 2.08
N PHE A 328 5.57 16.45 1.72
CA PHE A 328 4.21 16.91 1.92
C PHE A 328 3.33 15.75 2.44
N PRO A 329 3.39 15.45 3.75
CA PRO A 329 2.79 14.24 4.32
C PRO A 329 1.26 14.30 4.37
N TYR A 330 0.64 13.12 4.30
CA TYR A 330 -0.80 12.97 4.45
C TYR A 330 -1.28 13.28 5.87
N ILE A 331 -2.01 14.40 5.99
CA ILE A 331 -2.59 14.92 7.24
C ILE A 331 -4.13 14.85 7.25
N SER A 332 -4.75 14.61 6.10
CA SER A 332 -6.20 14.56 5.95
C SER A 332 -6.85 13.27 6.45
N TYR A 333 -6.08 12.34 7.04
CA TYR A 333 -6.52 10.99 7.45
C TYR A 333 -7.85 10.93 8.23
N ASN A 334 -8.14 11.92 9.08
CA ASN A 334 -9.38 11.95 9.87
C ASN A 334 -10.56 12.62 9.17
N GLY A 335 -10.40 13.05 7.91
CA GLY A 335 -11.43 13.79 7.16
C GLY A 335 -11.70 15.21 7.66
N ALA A 336 -10.96 15.72 8.65
CA ALA A 336 -11.25 17.00 9.29
C ALA A 336 -10.67 18.21 8.54
N THR A 337 -9.77 18.01 7.58
CA THR A 337 -9.10 19.07 6.83
C THR A 337 -8.64 18.58 5.47
N ASN A 338 -8.69 19.46 4.46
CA ASN A 338 -8.02 19.24 3.17
C ASN A 338 -6.54 19.66 3.21
N GLY A 339 -6.09 20.26 4.32
CA GLY A 339 -4.80 20.94 4.39
C GLY A 339 -4.83 22.32 3.73
N THR A 340 -3.65 22.88 3.47
CA THR A 340 -3.49 24.15 2.77
C THR A 340 -2.54 23.92 1.61
N CYS A 341 -2.96 24.32 0.41
CA CYS A 341 -2.07 24.26 -0.75
C CYS A 341 -0.93 25.27 -0.58
N PRO A 342 0.34 24.83 -0.55
CA PRO A 342 1.47 25.74 -0.54
C PRO A 342 1.61 26.45 -1.89
N ALA A 343 2.42 27.52 -1.94
CA ALA A 343 2.80 28.11 -3.22
C ALA A 343 3.57 27.07 -4.06
N THR A 344 3.43 27.12 -5.38
CA THR A 344 4.07 26.14 -6.29
C THR A 344 5.59 26.08 -6.11
N GLU A 345 6.22 27.22 -5.79
CA GLU A 345 7.67 27.30 -5.53
C GLU A 345 8.13 26.61 -4.24
N ASP A 346 7.21 26.38 -3.30
CA ASP A 346 7.47 25.68 -2.03
C ASP A 346 7.26 24.16 -2.15
N LEU A 347 6.65 23.68 -3.24
CA LEU A 347 6.50 22.26 -3.51
C LEU A 347 7.85 21.66 -3.92
N GLN A 348 8.33 20.70 -3.13
CA GLN A 348 9.50 19.91 -3.50
C GLN A 348 9.13 18.86 -4.55
N VAL A 349 8.92 19.32 -5.78
CA VAL A 349 8.59 18.48 -6.93
C VAL A 349 9.74 17.51 -7.20
N LYS A 350 9.41 16.22 -7.32
CA LYS A 350 10.35 15.13 -7.57
C LYS A 350 10.16 14.47 -8.92
N ALA A 351 8.92 14.37 -9.37
CA ALA A 351 8.55 13.73 -10.62
C ALA A 351 7.30 14.39 -11.18
N GLY A 352 6.89 14.07 -12.41
CA GLY A 352 5.70 14.63 -13.02
C GLY A 352 5.17 13.79 -14.17
N ILE A 353 4.10 14.26 -14.77
CA ILE A 353 3.45 13.68 -15.95
C ILE A 353 3.17 14.80 -16.95
N SER A 354 3.08 14.47 -18.24
CA SER A 354 2.85 15.47 -19.30
C SER A 354 1.50 15.33 -20.00
N GLY A 355 0.76 14.27 -19.69
CA GLY A 355 -0.57 14.00 -20.23
C GLY A 355 -1.23 12.83 -19.52
N TYR A 356 -2.42 12.45 -19.98
CA TYR A 356 -3.08 11.22 -19.60
C TYR A 356 -3.96 10.70 -20.75
N ILE A 357 -4.37 9.45 -20.62
CA ILE A 357 -5.32 8.78 -21.50
C ILE A 357 -6.52 8.35 -20.67
N LYS A 358 -7.72 8.67 -21.16
CA LYS A 358 -8.98 8.08 -20.71
C LYS A 358 -9.37 7.00 -21.72
N LEU A 359 -9.60 5.78 -21.24
CA LEU A 359 -10.08 4.69 -22.10
C LEU A 359 -11.53 4.92 -22.50
N GLU A 360 -11.95 4.27 -23.58
CA GLU A 360 -13.37 4.24 -23.94
C GLU A 360 -14.16 3.55 -22.83
N GLU A 361 -15.25 4.18 -22.41
CA GLU A 361 -16.08 3.68 -21.33
C GLU A 361 -16.63 2.29 -21.68
N ASN A 362 -16.66 1.40 -20.69
CA ASN A 362 -17.19 0.04 -20.82
C ASN A 362 -16.45 -0.88 -21.80
N ASN A 363 -15.26 -0.51 -22.26
CA ASN A 363 -14.47 -1.32 -23.19
C ASN A 363 -13.50 -2.24 -22.41
N ALA A 364 -14.02 -3.36 -21.90
CA ALA A 364 -13.24 -4.33 -21.11
C ALA A 364 -11.97 -4.84 -21.81
N ALA A 365 -12.03 -4.93 -23.15
CA ALA A 365 -10.91 -5.35 -23.97
C ALA A 365 -9.77 -4.32 -24.00
N ASP A 366 -10.10 -3.03 -24.13
CA ASP A 366 -9.11 -1.95 -24.04
C ASP A 366 -8.52 -1.84 -22.64
N VAL A 367 -9.34 -2.01 -21.59
CA VAL A 367 -8.86 -2.05 -20.20
C VAL A 367 -7.85 -3.18 -20.01
N MET A 368 -8.17 -4.39 -20.50
CA MET A 368 -7.27 -5.55 -20.40
C MET A 368 -5.96 -5.32 -21.16
N ALA A 369 -6.05 -4.80 -22.39
CA ALA A 369 -4.88 -4.51 -23.22
C ALA A 369 -3.99 -3.41 -22.62
N ALA A 370 -4.58 -2.31 -22.15
CA ALA A 370 -3.85 -1.24 -21.50
C ALA A 370 -3.15 -1.73 -20.22
N LEU A 371 -3.84 -2.52 -19.40
CA LEU A 371 -3.24 -3.06 -18.18
C LEU A 371 -2.05 -3.98 -18.46
N ALA A 372 -2.13 -4.78 -19.52
CA ALA A 372 -1.08 -5.72 -19.90
C ALA A 372 0.13 -5.07 -20.57
N THR A 373 -0.08 -3.97 -21.30
CA THR A 373 0.95 -3.37 -22.17
C THR A 373 1.51 -2.05 -21.67
N VAL A 374 0.75 -1.32 -20.85
CA VAL A 374 1.12 0.02 -20.37
C VAL A 374 1.51 -0.02 -18.90
N GLY A 375 0.67 -0.56 -18.03
CA GLY A 375 0.89 -0.50 -16.58
C GLY A 375 -0.41 -0.45 -15.78
N PRO A 376 -0.32 -0.25 -14.45
CA PRO A 376 -1.48 -0.06 -13.59
C PRO A 376 -2.39 1.08 -14.05
N LEU A 377 -3.71 0.95 -13.83
CA LEU A 377 -4.73 1.89 -14.28
C LEU A 377 -5.57 2.39 -13.09
N ALA A 378 -5.92 3.67 -13.06
CA ALA A 378 -6.92 4.19 -12.12
C ALA A 378 -8.32 3.82 -12.63
N VAL A 379 -9.18 3.29 -11.75
CA VAL A 379 -10.53 2.84 -12.10
C VAL A 379 -11.54 3.31 -11.06
N ASN A 380 -12.72 3.71 -11.51
CA ASN A 380 -13.86 4.01 -10.65
C ASN A 380 -14.72 2.75 -10.48
N VAL A 381 -15.18 2.50 -9.26
CA VAL A 381 -15.91 1.28 -8.89
C VAL A 381 -17.02 1.57 -7.87
N ASP A 382 -18.00 0.67 -7.81
CA ASP A 382 -18.91 0.52 -6.67
C ASP A 382 -18.22 -0.30 -5.57
N ALA A 383 -17.83 0.37 -4.49
CA ALA A 383 -17.24 -0.24 -3.31
C ALA A 383 -18.18 -0.28 -2.10
N SER A 384 -19.47 0.05 -2.27
CA SER A 384 -20.46 0.14 -1.19
C SER A 384 -20.52 -1.15 -0.35
N ASN A 385 -20.32 -2.30 -1.00
CA ASN A 385 -20.40 -3.62 -0.37
C ASN A 385 -19.03 -4.29 -0.14
N TRP A 386 -17.92 -3.52 -0.17
CA TRP A 386 -16.57 -4.08 -0.03
C TRP A 386 -16.07 -4.12 1.41
N HIS A 387 -16.62 -3.30 2.31
CA HIS A 387 -16.09 -3.04 3.66
C HIS A 387 -15.77 -4.27 4.53
N ASN A 388 -16.33 -5.45 4.21
CA ASN A 388 -16.08 -6.71 4.91
C ASN A 388 -15.49 -7.80 4.00
N TYR A 389 -15.01 -7.49 2.79
CA TYR A 389 -14.28 -8.45 1.97
C TYR A 389 -13.00 -8.90 2.67
N GLU A 390 -12.77 -10.21 2.70
CA GLU A 390 -11.57 -10.84 3.28
C GLU A 390 -10.70 -11.49 2.21
N SER A 391 -11.28 -12.39 1.40
CA SER A 391 -10.53 -13.12 0.36
C SER A 391 -11.44 -13.77 -0.67
N GLY A 392 -10.86 -14.20 -1.80
CA GLY A 392 -11.56 -14.90 -2.89
C GLY A 392 -11.93 -13.97 -4.05
N VAL A 393 -12.70 -14.47 -5.03
CA VAL A 393 -13.10 -13.67 -6.19
C VAL A 393 -14.48 -13.06 -5.92
N TYR A 394 -14.51 -11.75 -5.70
CA TYR A 394 -15.72 -11.02 -5.34
C TYR A 394 -16.67 -10.84 -6.53
N ASP A 395 -17.92 -11.28 -6.34
CA ASP A 395 -19.02 -11.18 -7.30
C ASP A 395 -20.28 -10.52 -6.69
N GLY A 396 -20.12 -9.74 -5.61
CA GLY A 396 -21.22 -9.25 -4.78
C GLY A 396 -21.89 -7.91 -5.16
N CYS A 397 -21.45 -7.21 -6.22
CA CYS A 397 -22.05 -5.94 -6.65
C CYS A 397 -23.36 -6.15 -7.41
N SER A 398 -24.31 -5.22 -7.21
CA SER A 398 -25.60 -5.21 -7.89
C SER A 398 -25.48 -4.55 -9.26
N TYR A 399 -26.15 -5.11 -10.26
CA TYR A 399 -26.32 -4.43 -11.55
C TYR A 399 -27.60 -3.55 -11.59
N GLU A 400 -28.52 -3.72 -10.64
CA GLU A 400 -29.79 -2.97 -10.62
C GLU A 400 -29.69 -1.68 -9.79
N GLU A 401 -28.82 -1.67 -8.79
CA GLU A 401 -28.65 -0.59 -7.81
C GLU A 401 -27.15 -0.29 -7.65
N MET A 402 -26.47 -0.05 -8.76
CA MET A 402 -25.03 0.23 -8.74
C MET A 402 -24.80 1.69 -8.34
N ASP A 403 -23.79 1.94 -7.53
CA ASP A 403 -23.40 3.28 -7.11
C ASP A 403 -21.88 3.40 -7.21
N ILE A 404 -21.39 4.06 -8.25
CA ILE A 404 -19.94 4.28 -8.38
C ILE A 404 -19.55 5.29 -7.32
N ASP A 405 -18.73 4.89 -6.35
CA ASP A 405 -18.48 5.68 -5.14
C ASP A 405 -17.00 5.73 -4.73
N HIS A 406 -16.13 5.00 -5.45
CA HIS A 406 -14.75 4.80 -5.02
C HIS A 406 -13.77 4.69 -6.19
N VAL A 407 -12.54 5.17 -5.96
CA VAL A 407 -11.45 5.11 -6.94
C VAL A 407 -10.32 4.23 -6.43
N VAL A 408 -9.90 3.27 -7.24
CA VAL A 408 -8.89 2.26 -6.92
C VAL A 408 -7.91 2.08 -8.07
N VAL A 409 -6.89 1.25 -7.87
CA VAL A 409 -5.91 0.95 -8.93
C VAL A 409 -6.05 -0.49 -9.38
N LEU A 410 -6.34 -0.68 -10.66
CA LEU A 410 -6.27 -1.97 -11.31
C LEU A 410 -4.79 -2.30 -11.57
N VAL A 411 -4.26 -3.32 -10.89
CA VAL A 411 -2.82 -3.68 -10.92
C VAL A 411 -2.56 -5.03 -11.57
N GLY A 412 -3.60 -5.71 -12.03
CA GLY A 412 -3.45 -6.98 -12.72
C GLY A 412 -4.77 -7.67 -13.06
N TYR A 413 -4.65 -8.86 -13.63
CA TYR A 413 -5.74 -9.81 -13.82
C TYR A 413 -5.16 -11.23 -13.80
N GLY A 414 -6.01 -12.22 -13.58
CA GLY A 414 -5.57 -13.61 -13.62
C GLY A 414 -6.73 -14.58 -13.60
N VAL A 415 -6.42 -15.82 -13.25
CA VAL A 415 -7.38 -16.90 -13.04
C VAL A 415 -7.06 -17.53 -11.70
N ASP A 416 -8.06 -17.63 -10.83
CA ASP A 416 -7.92 -18.27 -9.53
C ASP A 416 -7.58 -19.75 -9.72
N GLU A 417 -6.52 -20.23 -9.06
CA GLU A 417 -6.00 -21.58 -9.34
C GLU A 417 -6.94 -22.69 -8.88
N GLU A 418 -7.71 -22.45 -7.82
CA GLU A 418 -8.61 -23.43 -7.21
C GLU A 418 -9.96 -23.47 -7.94
N THR A 419 -10.60 -22.31 -8.07
CA THR A 419 -11.96 -22.18 -8.64
C THR A 419 -11.96 -22.06 -10.16
N LYS A 420 -10.81 -21.79 -10.77
CA LYS A 420 -10.66 -21.44 -12.21
C LYS A 420 -11.42 -20.18 -12.61
N THR A 421 -11.76 -19.33 -11.66
CA THR A 421 -12.52 -18.09 -11.90
C THR A 421 -11.59 -16.98 -12.35
N PRO A 422 -11.82 -16.35 -13.53
CA PRO A 422 -11.06 -15.18 -13.95
C PRO A 422 -11.32 -13.99 -13.03
N TYR A 423 -10.28 -13.22 -12.72
CA TYR A 423 -10.40 -12.05 -11.86
C TYR A 423 -9.61 -10.85 -12.36
N TRP A 424 -10.08 -9.67 -11.95
CA TRP A 424 -9.33 -8.42 -11.90
C TRP A 424 -8.63 -8.32 -10.55
N LEU A 425 -7.39 -7.85 -10.52
CA LEU A 425 -6.63 -7.63 -9.28
C LEU A 425 -6.54 -6.13 -9.00
N ILE A 426 -7.12 -5.71 -7.88
CA ILE A 426 -7.29 -4.31 -7.52
C ILE A 426 -6.55 -4.01 -6.23
N ARG A 427 -5.79 -2.91 -6.23
CA ARG A 427 -5.19 -2.29 -5.06
C ARG A 427 -6.17 -1.28 -4.47
N ASN A 428 -6.50 -1.44 -3.20
CA ASN A 428 -7.33 -0.50 -2.45
C ASN A 428 -6.47 0.51 -1.67
N SER A 429 -7.11 1.51 -1.08
CA SER A 429 -6.53 2.57 -0.24
C SER A 429 -7.00 2.49 1.22
N TRP A 430 -7.47 1.31 1.63
CA TRP A 430 -8.07 1.04 2.94
C TRP A 430 -7.17 0.18 3.83
N SER A 431 -5.88 0.55 3.94
CA SER A 431 -4.90 -0.17 4.78
C SER A 431 -4.53 -1.57 4.25
N PRO A 432 -3.34 -2.09 4.59
CA PRO A 432 -2.99 -3.49 4.32
C PRO A 432 -3.85 -4.51 5.08
N THR A 433 -4.66 -4.09 6.05
CA THR A 433 -5.54 -4.97 6.85
C THR A 433 -6.85 -5.31 6.12
N PHE A 434 -7.18 -4.59 5.05
CA PHE A 434 -8.35 -4.85 4.22
C PHE A 434 -8.10 -5.99 3.24
N GLY A 435 -9.02 -6.93 3.14
CA GLY A 435 -8.98 -7.97 2.11
C GLY A 435 -7.66 -8.74 2.06
N GLU A 436 -7.17 -8.97 0.85
CA GLU A 436 -5.96 -9.75 0.59
C GLU A 436 -4.72 -8.85 0.68
N ALA A 437 -4.37 -8.44 1.90
CA ALA A 437 -3.24 -7.54 2.19
C ALA A 437 -3.38 -6.14 1.56
N GLY A 438 -4.59 -5.59 1.56
CA GLY A 438 -4.96 -4.31 0.96
C GLY A 438 -5.44 -4.42 -0.49
N TYR A 439 -5.65 -5.64 -0.99
CA TYR A 439 -6.11 -5.92 -2.35
C TYR A 439 -7.45 -6.65 -2.34
N ILE A 440 -8.15 -6.58 -3.47
CA ILE A 440 -9.36 -7.33 -3.75
C ILE A 440 -9.27 -7.94 -5.14
N ARG A 441 -9.80 -9.15 -5.30
CA ARG A 441 -10.00 -9.78 -6.61
C ARG A 441 -11.47 -9.66 -6.97
N LEU A 442 -11.78 -8.99 -8.07
CA LEU A 442 -13.15 -8.92 -8.60
C LEU A 442 -13.35 -9.93 -9.71
N LEU A 443 -14.54 -10.49 -9.83
CA LEU A 443 -14.92 -11.32 -10.98
C LEU A 443 -14.63 -10.57 -12.29
N ARG A 444 -13.87 -11.21 -13.19
CA ARG A 444 -13.62 -10.69 -14.53
C ARG A 444 -14.47 -11.48 -15.53
N GLU A 445 -15.48 -10.82 -16.06
CA GLU A 445 -16.28 -11.35 -17.17
C GLU A 445 -15.49 -11.32 -18.48
N ALA A 446 -15.88 -12.16 -19.43
CA ALA A 446 -15.34 -12.08 -20.78
C ALA A 446 -15.74 -10.73 -21.43
N PRO A 447 -14.89 -10.10 -22.26
CA PRO A 447 -15.20 -8.82 -22.89
C PRO A 447 -16.56 -8.78 -23.59
N GLU A 448 -16.92 -9.85 -24.30
CA GLU A 448 -18.19 -10.01 -25.01
C GLU A 448 -19.41 -10.26 -24.09
N ASP A 449 -19.17 -10.72 -22.86
CA ASP A 449 -20.20 -11.07 -21.87
C ASP A 449 -20.30 -10.03 -20.75
N THR A 450 -19.57 -8.91 -20.86
CA THR A 450 -19.49 -7.89 -19.82
C THR A 450 -20.86 -7.27 -19.58
N LYS A 451 -21.39 -7.44 -18.37
CA LYS A 451 -22.70 -6.92 -17.98
C LYS A 451 -22.60 -5.46 -17.57
N CYS A 452 -23.72 -4.75 -17.71
CA CYS A 452 -23.84 -3.35 -17.34
C CYS A 452 -24.97 -3.17 -16.33
N GLY A 453 -24.76 -2.24 -15.41
CA GLY A 453 -25.77 -1.86 -14.44
C GLY A 453 -26.27 -0.44 -14.66
N VAL A 454 -26.99 0.07 -13.67
CA VAL A 454 -27.55 1.43 -13.68
C VAL A 454 -27.06 2.17 -12.44
N ASP A 455 -26.44 3.33 -12.67
CA ASP A 455 -26.04 4.26 -11.62
C ASP A 455 -26.92 5.51 -11.67
N THR A 456 -27.73 5.69 -10.63
CA THR A 456 -28.65 6.83 -10.47
C THR A 456 -28.09 7.96 -9.62
N SER A 457 -26.89 7.80 -9.05
CA SER A 457 -26.21 8.75 -8.17
C SER A 457 -24.82 9.13 -8.72
N PRO A 458 -24.68 9.47 -10.01
CA PRO A 458 -23.37 9.56 -10.67
C PRO A 458 -22.41 10.58 -10.02
N GLN A 459 -22.91 11.57 -9.27
CA GLN A 459 -22.07 12.54 -8.57
C GLN A 459 -21.28 11.96 -7.39
N ASP A 460 -21.69 10.80 -6.87
CA ASP A 460 -20.92 10.06 -5.86
C ASP A 460 -19.65 9.44 -6.49
N GLY A 461 -19.65 9.27 -7.82
CA GLY A 461 -18.60 8.62 -8.60
C GLY A 461 -17.88 9.53 -9.57
N THR A 462 -18.30 9.52 -10.84
CA THR A 462 -17.59 10.22 -11.93
C THR A 462 -18.32 11.45 -12.46
N GLY A 463 -19.61 11.55 -12.17
CA GLY A 463 -20.50 12.58 -12.67
C GLY A 463 -20.19 13.95 -12.09
N CYS A 464 -20.14 14.94 -12.97
CA CYS A 464 -20.10 16.35 -12.61
C CYS A 464 -21.50 16.89 -12.29
N ASP A 465 -21.58 18.17 -11.93
CA ASP A 465 -22.85 18.87 -11.72
C ASP A 465 -23.81 18.68 -12.91
N GLY A 466 -25.00 18.16 -12.62
CA GLY A 466 -26.02 17.89 -13.63
C GLY A 466 -25.82 16.60 -14.43
N ALA A 467 -24.86 15.75 -14.06
CA ALA A 467 -24.70 14.43 -14.65
C ALA A 467 -26.00 13.62 -14.61
N ALA A 468 -26.32 13.01 -15.76
CA ALA A 468 -27.43 12.09 -15.91
C ALA A 468 -27.03 10.68 -15.45
N THR A 469 -28.03 9.81 -15.28
CA THR A 469 -27.85 8.37 -15.03
C THR A 469 -26.76 7.77 -15.92
N GLN A 470 -25.87 7.00 -15.31
CA GLN A 470 -24.77 6.31 -15.97
C GLN A 470 -25.05 4.81 -16.06
N TYR A 471 -24.33 4.12 -16.95
CA TYR A 471 -24.48 2.68 -17.19
C TYR A 471 -23.12 1.98 -17.08
N PRO A 472 -22.59 1.81 -15.86
CA PRO A 472 -21.28 1.23 -15.67
C PRO A 472 -21.29 -0.27 -15.97
N CYS A 473 -20.23 -0.79 -16.59
CA CYS A 473 -20.12 -2.20 -16.94
C CYS A 473 -18.95 -2.90 -16.24
N GLY A 474 -19.03 -4.23 -16.21
CA GLY A 474 -18.17 -5.12 -15.45
C GLY A 474 -18.58 -5.19 -13.99
N GLN A 475 -18.04 -6.17 -13.27
CA GLN A 475 -18.31 -6.35 -11.86
C GLN A 475 -17.92 -5.07 -11.09
N CYS A 476 -18.89 -4.50 -10.36
CA CYS A 476 -18.75 -3.23 -9.65
C CYS A 476 -18.39 -2.03 -10.55
N GLY A 477 -18.67 -2.08 -11.85
CA GLY A 477 -18.37 -1.00 -12.78
C GLY A 477 -16.89 -0.86 -13.16
N VAL A 478 -16.05 -1.86 -12.86
CA VAL A 478 -14.57 -1.76 -12.96
C VAL A 478 -14.02 -1.40 -14.35
N VAL A 479 -14.80 -1.56 -15.42
CA VAL A 479 -14.39 -1.18 -16.80
C VAL A 479 -15.10 0.08 -17.31
N PHE A 480 -15.89 0.74 -16.47
CA PHE A 480 -16.70 1.91 -16.85
C PHE A 480 -15.85 3.14 -17.11
N ASP A 481 -15.06 3.57 -16.13
CA ASP A 481 -14.28 4.79 -16.20
C ASP A 481 -12.85 4.49 -15.76
N VAL A 482 -11.94 4.50 -16.73
CA VAL A 482 -10.56 4.03 -16.58
C VAL A 482 -9.60 5.01 -17.24
N SER A 483 -8.57 5.42 -16.49
CA SER A 483 -7.55 6.34 -16.98
C SER A 483 -6.15 6.07 -16.43
N TYR A 484 -5.15 6.55 -17.15
CA TYR A 484 -3.75 6.43 -16.75
C TYR A 484 -2.90 7.62 -17.25
N PRO A 485 -1.84 8.00 -16.52
CA PRO A 485 -0.97 9.09 -16.91
C PRO A 485 -0.04 8.70 -18.06
N THR A 486 0.46 9.69 -18.79
CA THR A 486 1.43 9.51 -19.87
C THR A 486 2.59 10.48 -19.74
N GLY A 487 3.74 10.08 -20.29
CA GLY A 487 4.95 10.90 -20.33
C GLY A 487 5.39 11.29 -18.93
N ALA A 488 5.55 10.28 -18.07
CA ALA A 488 6.12 10.41 -16.74
C ALA A 488 7.59 10.85 -16.82
N PHE A 489 8.05 11.68 -15.90
CA PHE A 489 9.43 12.18 -15.88
C PHE A 489 9.94 12.47 -14.47
N LEU A 490 11.26 12.58 -14.33
CA LEU A 490 11.92 13.10 -13.11
C LEU A 490 12.16 14.60 -13.26
N ALA A 491 11.93 15.35 -12.19
CA ALA A 491 12.14 16.80 -12.15
C ALA A 491 13.59 17.20 -11.86
#